data_AF-A0A7W1J4F6-F1
#
_entry.id   AF-A0A7W1J4F6-F1
#
_cell.length_a   1.000
_cell.length_b   1.000
_cell.length_c   1.000
_cell.angle_alpha   90.00
_cell.angle_beta   90.00
_cell.angle_gamma   90.00
#
_symmetry.space_group_name_H-M   'P 1'
#
loop_
_entity.id
_entity.type
_entity.pdbx_description
1 polymer ?
#
loop_
_entity_poly.entity_id
_entity_poly.type
_entity_poly.pdbx_seq_one_letter_code
_entity_poly.pdbx_strand_id
1 'polypeptide(L)' 'MNFFKKETKTALQAIEYAQWIAHAPMVFQATRVMRENGIMNAIQDGGKKGLTLEEIVEKTKLPHYG' A
#
# COMPACT_ATOMS: atom_id res chain seq x y z
N MET A 1 18.53 25.41 22.42
CA MET A 1 17.58 25.11 21.32
C MET A 1 18.03 23.81 20.68
N ASN A 2 17.30 22.70 20.90
CA ASN A 2 17.66 21.38 20.37
C ASN A 2 16.95 21.17 19.03
N PHE A 3 17.65 21.45 17.93
CA PHE A 3 17.10 21.39 16.57
C PHE A 3 17.14 19.99 15.94
N PHE A 4 17.91 19.07 16.50
CA PHE A 4 18.14 17.76 15.91
C PHE A 4 17.78 16.65 16.89
N LYS A 5 16.97 15.69 16.43
CA LYS A 5 16.72 14.45 17.15
C LYS A 5 17.85 13.48 16.85
N LYS A 6 18.32 12.76 17.88
CA LYS A 6 19.29 11.68 17.72
C LYS A 6 18.65 10.59 16.85
N GLU A 7 19.32 10.18 15.78
CA GLU A 7 18.89 9.04 14.98
C GLU A 7 18.82 7.80 15.88
N THR A 8 17.70 7.09 15.83
CA THR A 8 17.41 5.94 16.70
C THR A 8 17.44 4.63 15.94
N LYS A 9 17.49 4.65 14.60
CA LYS A 9 17.57 3.46 13.77
C LYS A 9 18.97 2.86 13.81
N THR A 10 19.03 1.54 13.85
CA THR A 10 20.27 0.81 13.54
C THR A 10 20.63 1.01 12.06
N ALA A 11 21.88 0.73 11.71
CA ALA A 11 22.31 0.81 10.31
C ALA A 11 21.44 -0.07 9.38
N LEU A 12 21.06 -1.27 9.84
CA LEU A 12 20.19 -2.17 9.07
C LEU A 12 18.80 -1.57 8.85
N GLN A 13 18.19 -1.00 9.90
CA GLN A 13 16.88 -0.34 9.81
C GLN A 13 16.92 0.89 8.90
N ALA A 14 18.02 1.64 8.91
CA ALA A 14 18.20 2.78 8.02
C ALA A 14 18.28 2.34 6.54
N ILE A 15 18.99 1.24 6.24
CA ILE A 15 19.07 0.67 4.89
C ILE A 15 17.71 0.14 4.43
N GLU A 16 16.98 -0.57 5.30
CA GLU A 16 15.62 -1.02 5.01
C GLU A 16 14.70 0.18 4.71
N TYR A 17 14.76 1.23 5.54
CA TYR A 17 13.95 2.41 5.35
C TYR A 17 14.29 3.18 4.06
N ALA A 18 15.57 3.19 3.66
CA ALA A 18 15.97 3.73 2.37
C ALA A 18 15.32 2.97 1.20
N GLN A 19 15.13 1.64 1.32
CA GLN A 19 14.38 0.87 0.31
C GLN A 19 12.90 1.26 0.26
N TRP A 20 12.26 1.51 1.41
CA TRP A 20 10.88 2.03 1.45
C TRP A 20 10.76 3.37 0.72
N ILE A 21 11.70 4.29 0.94
CA ILE A 21 11.72 5.59 0.26
C ILE A 21 11.94 5.39 -1.25
N ALA A 22 12.87 4.54 -1.65
CA ALA A 22 13.19 4.28 -3.05
C ALA A 22 11.96 3.71 -3.83
N HIS A 23 11.12 2.91 -3.19
CA HIS A 23 9.93 2.31 -3.79
C HIS A 23 8.63 3.11 -3.56
N ALA A 24 8.68 4.24 -2.84
CA ALA A 24 7.52 5.07 -2.55
C ALA A 24 6.71 5.47 -3.81
N PRO A 25 7.31 5.78 -4.98
CA PRO A 25 6.55 6.06 -6.19
C PRO A 25 5.67 4.89 -6.64
N MET A 26 6.17 3.65 -6.55
CA MET A 26 5.40 2.45 -6.93
C MET A 26 4.25 2.19 -5.96
N VAL A 27 4.51 2.32 -4.66
CA VAL A 27 3.49 2.20 -3.62
C VAL A 27 2.38 3.23 -3.84
N PHE A 28 2.74 4.48 -4.15
CA PHE A 28 1.79 5.54 -4.43
C PHE A 28 0.92 5.23 -5.65
N GLN A 29 1.53 4.81 -6.77
CA GLN A 29 0.77 4.50 -7.98
C GLN A 29 -0.15 3.29 -7.79
N ALA A 30 0.33 2.22 -7.14
CA ALA A 30 -0.51 1.07 -6.81
C ALA A 30 -1.71 1.48 -5.94
N THR A 31 -1.48 2.30 -4.92
CA THR A 31 -2.53 2.85 -4.04
C THR A 31 -3.55 3.66 -4.82
N ARG A 32 -3.08 4.53 -5.73
CA ARG A 32 -3.97 5.32 -6.59
C ARG A 32 -4.81 4.42 -7.50
N VAL A 33 -4.21 3.46 -8.18
CA VAL A 33 -4.92 2.52 -9.07
C VAL A 33 -5.98 1.73 -8.30
N MET A 34 -5.66 1.23 -7.11
CA MET A 34 -6.62 0.52 -6.25
C MET A 34 -7.81 1.40 -5.85
N ARG A 35 -7.58 2.69 -5.60
CA ARG A 35 -8.66 3.64 -5.29
C ARG A 35 -9.53 3.93 -6.51
N GLU A 36 -8.92 4.34 -7.62
CA GLU A 36 -9.66 4.77 -8.83
C GLU A 36 -10.48 3.64 -9.45
N ASN A 37 -10.01 2.39 -9.36
CA ASN A 37 -10.74 1.24 -9.89
C ASN A 37 -11.67 0.58 -8.85
N GLY A 38 -11.86 1.19 -7.68
CA GLY A 38 -12.84 0.74 -6.71
C GLY A 38 -12.45 -0.50 -5.89
N ILE A 39 -11.21 -0.99 -5.97
CA ILE A 39 -10.71 -2.09 -5.12
C ILE A 39 -10.83 -1.70 -3.63
N MET A 40 -10.45 -0.47 -3.28
CA MET A 40 -10.55 0.00 -1.89
C MET A 40 -12.00 0.04 -1.37
N ASN A 41 -12.93 0.48 -2.22
CA ASN A 41 -14.35 0.50 -1.87
C ASN A 41 -14.89 -0.93 -1.71
N ALA A 42 -14.54 -1.85 -2.61
CA ALA A 42 -14.93 -3.25 -2.50
C ALA A 42 -14.45 -3.87 -1.18
N ILE A 43 -13.19 -3.63 -0.79
CA ILE A 43 -12.65 -4.10 0.49
C ILE A 43 -13.40 -3.48 1.67
N GLN A 44 -13.70 -2.18 1.62
CA GLN A 44 -14.48 -1.50 2.65
C GLN A 44 -15.87 -2.13 2.81
N ASP A 45 -16.56 -2.43 1.70
CA ASP A 45 -17.87 -3.07 1.69
C ASP A 45 -17.84 -4.52 2.20
N GLY A 46 -16.71 -5.22 2.04
CA GLY A 46 -16.48 -6.57 2.59
C GLY A 46 -16.33 -6.59 4.12
N GLY A 47 -16.08 -5.44 4.74
CA GLY A 47 -15.98 -5.28 6.18
C GLY A 47 -15.01 -6.27 6.83
N LYS A 48 -15.38 -6.81 8.00
CA LYS A 48 -14.53 -7.74 8.77
C LYS A 48 -14.36 -9.11 8.14
N LYS A 49 -15.24 -9.51 7.22
CA LYS A 49 -15.12 -10.79 6.51
C LYS A 49 -13.97 -10.75 5.50
N GLY A 50 -13.65 -9.54 5.00
CA GLY A 50 -12.71 -9.36 3.91
C GLY A 50 -13.28 -9.87 2.59
N LEU A 51 -12.40 -9.96 1.58
CA LEU A 51 -12.70 -10.49 0.26
C LEU A 51 -11.54 -11.36 -0.21
N THR A 52 -11.85 -12.40 -0.99
CA THR A 52 -10.83 -13.11 -1.78
C THR A 52 -10.45 -12.30 -3.02
N LEU A 53 -9.37 -12.70 -3.69
CA LEU A 53 -8.94 -12.04 -4.92
C LEU A 53 -9.98 -12.21 -6.05
N GLU A 54 -10.60 -13.38 -6.13
CA GLU A 54 -11.66 -13.69 -7.09
C GLU A 54 -12.90 -12.82 -6.87
N GLU A 55 -13.30 -12.61 -5.60
CA GLU A 55 -14.40 -11.72 -5.25
C GLU A 55 -14.09 -10.26 -5.62
N ILE A 56 -12.83 -9.82 -5.51
CA ILE A 56 -12.40 -8.48 -5.96
C ILE A 56 -12.46 -8.38 -7.49
N VAL A 57 -11.99 -9.40 -8.22
CA VAL A 57 -12.06 -9.47 -9.69
C VAL A 57 -13.51 -9.38 -10.16
N GLU A 58 -14.42 -10.14 -9.55
CA GLU A 58 -15.84 -10.10 -9.88
C GLU A 58 -16.47 -8.72 -9.60
N LYS A 59 -16.19 -8.13 -8.43
CA LYS A 59 -16.77 -6.84 -8.02
C LYS A 59 -16.24 -5.65 -8.82
N THR A 60 -14.95 -5.63 -9.14
CA THR A 60 -14.29 -4.49 -9.80
C THR A 60 -14.23 -4.62 -11.32
N LYS A 61 -14.52 -5.83 -11.85
CA LYS A 61 -14.40 -6.17 -13.28
C LYS A 61 -12.99 -5.95 -13.84
N LEU A 62 -12.00 -5.91 -12.96
CA LEU A 62 -10.60 -5.86 -13.35
C LEU A 62 -10.10 -7.28 -13.65
N PRO A 63 -9.22 -7.45 -14.64
CA PRO A 63 -8.55 -8.73 -14.86
C PRO A 63 -7.69 -9.11 -13.65
N HIS A 64 -7.54 -10.42 -13.45
CA HIS A 64 -6.83 -10.98 -12.29
C HIS A 64 -5.36 -10.53 -12.18
N TYR A 65 -4.71 -10.14 -13.29
CA TYR A 65 -3.31 -9.71 -13.32
C TYR A 65 -3.07 -8.37 -14.04
N GLY A 66 -4.11 -7.55 -14.24
CA GLY A 66 -4.03 -6.32 -15.04
C GLY A 66 -4.23 -6.56 -16.53
#